data_AF-A0A7C6P8E9-F1
#
_entry.id   AF-A0A7C6P8E9-F1
#
_cell.length_a   1.000
_cell.length_b   1.000
_cell.length_c   1.000
_cell.angle_alpha   90.00
_cell.angle_beta   90.00
_cell.angle_gamma   90.00
#
_symmetry.space_group_name_H-M   'P 1'
#
loop_
_entity.id
_entity.type
_entity.pdbx_description
1 polymer ?
#
loop_
_entity_poly.entity_id
_entity_poly.type
_entity_poly.pdbx_seq_one_letter_code
_entity_poly.pdbx_strand_id
1 'polypeptide(L)'
;MKPFKKKKSKPEETDEEIYPLDKAKENWKKAVSLYRSGRYDQATIQFRDFVEVLLKANCTGYVSSTENNLISLAEKAFDEVPAEIRKALTVMNPHYTLVKSVYSPAFIDDIYEKSKSIAEWVFSQSSPYTQFDLEIK
;
A
#
# COMPACT_ATOMS: atom_id res chain seq x y z
N MET A 1 -4.09 -40.37 34.87
CA MET A 1 -4.20 -39.00 34.32
C MET A 1 -2.94 -38.22 34.70
N LYS A 2 -2.14 -37.77 33.73
CA LYS A 2 -0.96 -36.90 33.95
C LYS A 2 -1.28 -35.50 33.41
N PRO A 3 -0.88 -34.41 34.08
CA PRO A 3 -1.28 -33.06 33.69
C PRO A 3 -0.46 -32.59 32.47
N PHE A 4 -1.17 -32.10 31.45
CA PHE A 4 -0.55 -31.43 30.30
C PHE A 4 0.08 -30.11 30.74
N LYS A 5 1.42 -30.03 30.73
CA LYS A 5 2.15 -28.78 30.87
C LYS A 5 1.89 -27.93 29.62
N LYS A 6 1.25 -26.76 29.80
CA LYS A 6 1.16 -25.71 28.77
C LYS A 6 2.59 -25.36 28.30
N LYS A 7 2.90 -25.68 27.03
CA LYS A 7 4.05 -25.07 26.35
C LYS A 7 3.75 -23.58 26.25
N LYS A 8 4.51 -22.75 26.97
CA LYS A 8 4.64 -21.34 26.64
C LYS A 8 5.29 -21.29 25.26
N SER A 9 4.50 -21.01 24.23
CA SER A 9 5.03 -20.55 22.95
C SER A 9 5.91 -19.33 23.23
N LYS A 10 7.14 -19.36 22.71
CA LYS A 10 8.03 -18.20 22.70
C LYS A 10 7.28 -17.03 22.04
N PRO A 11 7.53 -15.77 22.44
CA PRO A 11 7.17 -14.64 21.59
C PRO A 11 7.85 -14.89 20.23
N GLU A 12 7.09 -14.87 19.14
CA GLU A 12 7.69 -14.78 17.81
C GLU A 12 8.57 -13.52 17.80
N GLU A 13 9.80 -13.72 17.34
CA GLU A 13 10.74 -12.64 17.10
C GLU A 13 10.02 -11.60 16.25
N THR A 14 9.95 -10.37 16.77
CA THR A 14 9.53 -9.21 16.01
C THR A 14 10.61 -8.98 14.95
N ASP A 15 10.49 -9.68 13.83
CA ASP A 15 11.11 -9.26 12.59
C ASP A 15 10.65 -7.82 12.38
N GLU A 16 11.58 -6.88 12.52
CA GLU A 16 11.41 -5.55 11.96
C GLU A 16 11.15 -5.79 10.48
N GLU A 17 9.89 -5.82 10.08
CA GLU A 17 9.47 -6.05 8.71
C GLU A 17 9.98 -4.85 7.90
N ILE A 18 11.20 -4.97 7.37
CA ILE A 18 11.76 -4.01 6.43
C ILE A 18 10.86 -4.09 5.21
N TYR A 19 10.00 -3.10 4.99
CA TYR A 19 9.13 -3.03 3.83
C TYR A 19 9.97 -2.62 2.62
N PRO A 20 10.42 -3.57 1.77
CA PRO A 20 11.32 -3.21 0.70
C PRO A 20 10.51 -2.54 -0.41
N LEU A 21 11.07 -1.52 -1.03
CA LEU A 21 10.51 -0.86 -2.21
C LEU A 21 10.23 -1.86 -3.36
N ASP A 22 10.95 -2.98 -3.40
CA ASP A 22 10.70 -4.07 -4.33
C ASP A 22 9.29 -4.67 -4.18
N LYS A 23 8.78 -4.81 -2.96
CA LYS A 23 7.42 -5.31 -2.71
C LYS A 23 6.36 -4.33 -3.20
N ALA A 24 6.60 -3.02 -3.05
CA ALA A 24 5.74 -1.99 -3.64
C ALA A 24 5.74 -2.11 -5.18
N LYS A 25 6.92 -2.28 -5.78
CA LYS A 25 7.08 -2.47 -7.24
C LYS A 25 6.38 -3.73 -7.76
N GLU A 26 6.43 -4.84 -7.01
CA GLU A 26 5.69 -6.05 -7.34
C GLU A 26 4.18 -5.85 -7.31
N ASN A 27 3.67 -5.19 -6.26
CA ASN A 27 2.24 -4.86 -6.15
C ASN A 27 1.80 -3.96 -7.31
N TRP A 28 2.60 -2.97 -7.70
CA TRP A 28 2.32 -2.12 -8.86
C TRP A 28 2.19 -2.92 -10.14
N LYS A 29 3.20 -3.75 -10.48
CA LYS A 29 3.18 -4.60 -11.67
C LYS A 29 1.96 -5.52 -11.71
N LYS A 30 1.60 -6.09 -10.55
CA LYS A 30 0.45 -6.98 -10.42
C LYS A 30 -0.87 -6.21 -10.58
N ALA A 31 -0.98 -5.01 -10.01
CA ALA A 31 -2.13 -4.14 -10.18
C ALA A 31 -2.37 -3.80 -11.66
N VAL A 32 -1.32 -3.40 -12.38
CA VAL A 32 -1.38 -3.09 -13.82
C VAL A 32 -1.79 -4.30 -14.65
N SER A 33 -1.26 -5.49 -14.34
CA SER A 33 -1.64 -6.73 -15.03
C SER A 33 -3.13 -7.05 -14.85
N LEU A 34 -3.65 -6.89 -13.63
CA LEU A 34 -5.06 -7.11 -13.31
C LEU A 34 -5.97 -6.05 -13.95
N TYR A 35 -5.52 -4.79 -13.96
CA TYR A 35 -6.18 -3.67 -14.62
C TYR A 35 -6.39 -3.96 -16.11
N ARG A 36 -5.31 -4.30 -16.84
CA ARG A 36 -5.38 -4.67 -18.27
C ARG A 36 -6.26 -5.88 -18.55
N SER A 37 -6.36 -6.79 -17.59
CA SER A 37 -7.17 -8.01 -17.71
C SER A 37 -8.65 -7.80 -17.33
N GLY A 38 -9.08 -6.57 -17.01
CA GLY A 38 -10.45 -6.28 -16.60
C GLY A 38 -10.82 -6.74 -15.18
N ARG A 39 -9.85 -7.19 -14.38
CA ARG A 39 -10.07 -7.70 -13.01
C ARG A 39 -9.97 -6.56 -12.01
N TYR A 40 -10.90 -5.62 -12.14
CA TYR A 40 -10.86 -4.31 -11.46
C TYR A 40 -10.96 -4.39 -9.94
N ASP A 41 -11.66 -5.38 -9.40
CA ASP A 41 -11.73 -5.64 -7.97
C ASP A 41 -10.34 -5.89 -7.37
N GLN A 42 -9.60 -6.81 -7.98
CA GLN A 42 -8.25 -7.18 -7.54
C GLN A 42 -7.22 -6.13 -7.92
N ALA A 43 -7.38 -5.46 -9.06
CA ALA A 43 -6.52 -4.33 -9.42
C ALA A 43 -6.59 -3.23 -8.36
N THR A 44 -7.81 -2.90 -7.89
CA THR A 44 -8.01 -1.90 -6.82
C THR A 44 -7.27 -2.28 -5.56
N ILE A 45 -7.41 -3.53 -5.11
CA ILE A 45 -6.72 -4.05 -3.92
C ILE A 45 -5.21 -3.91 -4.08
N GLN A 46 -4.66 -4.30 -5.24
CA GLN A 46 -3.22 -4.25 -5.47
C GLN A 46 -2.67 -2.83 -5.60
N PHE A 47 -3.41 -1.87 -6.18
CA PHE A 47 -3.01 -0.46 -6.17
C PHE A 47 -2.99 0.11 -4.75
N ARG A 48 -3.95 -0.26 -3.91
CA ARG A 48 -4.00 0.15 -2.50
C ARG A 48 -2.87 -0.48 -1.69
N ASP A 49 -2.59 -1.76 -1.89
CA ASP A 49 -1.47 -2.46 -1.24
C ASP A 49 -0.11 -1.92 -1.70
N PHE A 50 0.01 -1.51 -2.95
CA PHE A 50 1.16 -0.77 -3.45
C PHE A 50 1.39 0.52 -2.64
N VAL A 51 0.35 1.37 -2.51
CA VAL A 51 0.46 2.62 -1.75
C VAL A 51 0.81 2.36 -0.28
N GLU A 52 0.19 1.36 0.36
CA GLU A 52 0.52 1.01 1.75
C GLU A 52 2.00 0.66 1.90
N VAL A 53 2.50 -0.28 1.10
CA VAL A 53 3.90 -0.73 1.19
C VAL A 53 4.87 0.41 0.84
N LEU A 54 4.52 1.26 -0.12
CA LEU A 54 5.32 2.41 -0.49
C LEU A 54 5.46 3.41 0.67
N LEU A 55 4.36 3.73 1.36
CA LEU A 55 4.40 4.63 2.51
C LEU A 55 5.18 4.00 3.67
N LYS A 56 4.93 2.72 3.96
CA LYS A 56 5.66 1.97 5.02
C LYS A 56 7.16 1.96 4.78
N ALA A 57 7.60 1.81 3.53
CA ALA A 57 9.01 1.84 3.16
C ALA A 57 9.69 3.20 3.42
N ASN A 58 8.92 4.28 3.55
CA ASN A 58 9.42 5.63 3.82
C ASN A 58 9.20 6.07 5.28
N CYS A 59 8.52 5.28 6.12
CA CYS A 59 8.40 5.57 7.54
C CYS A 59 9.75 5.44 8.25
N THR A 60 10.09 6.43 9.08
CA THR A 60 11.25 6.33 9.98
C THR A 60 10.84 5.61 11.26
N GLY A 61 11.42 4.43 11.53
CA GLY A 61 11.19 3.66 12.74
C GLY A 61 10.17 2.52 12.57
N TYR A 62 9.73 1.95 13.70
CA TYR A 62 8.86 0.78 13.68
C TYR A 62 7.46 1.11 13.14
N VAL A 63 7.02 0.35 12.15
CA VAL A 63 5.63 0.33 11.67
C VAL A 63 5.04 -1.04 11.94
N SER A 64 3.91 -1.08 12.65
CA SER A 64 3.19 -2.33 12.91
C SER A 64 2.73 -2.97 11.61
N SER A 65 2.83 -4.29 11.50
CA SER A 65 2.27 -5.05 10.37
C SER A 65 0.76 -4.88 10.23
N THR A 66 0.06 -4.59 11.33
CA THR A 66 -1.38 -4.30 11.36
C THR A 66 -1.73 -2.86 11.02
N GLU A 67 -0.75 -1.96 10.92
CA GLU A 67 -0.99 -0.58 10.58
C GLU A 67 -1.19 -0.44 9.07
N ASN A 68 -2.39 -0.03 8.69
CA ASN A 68 -2.84 -0.02 7.30
C ASN A 68 -3.66 1.24 6.95
N ASN A 69 -3.73 2.22 7.87
CA ASN A 69 -4.32 3.51 7.58
C ASN A 69 -3.32 4.34 6.76
N LEU A 70 -3.65 4.60 5.50
CA LEU A 70 -2.77 5.30 4.55
C LEU A 70 -2.49 6.74 4.98
N ILE A 71 -3.43 7.40 5.66
CA ILE A 71 -3.24 8.78 6.15
C ILE A 71 -2.21 8.76 7.28
N SER A 72 -2.39 7.89 8.27
CA SER A 72 -1.46 7.76 9.39
C SER A 72 -0.06 7.33 8.95
N LEU A 73 0.03 6.43 7.96
CA LEU A 73 1.31 6.03 7.38
C LEU A 73 2.00 7.20 6.67
N ALA A 74 1.28 8.01 5.90
CA ALA A 74 1.85 9.17 5.23
C ALA A 74 2.35 10.23 6.23
N GLU A 75 1.60 10.49 7.31
CA GLU A 75 2.01 11.44 8.37
C GLU A 75 3.20 10.95 9.20
N LYS A 76 3.48 9.64 9.20
CA LYS A 76 4.69 9.06 9.82
C LYS A 76 5.89 9.08 8.89
N ALA A 77 5.66 8.97 7.58
CA ALA A 77 6.71 8.94 6.57
C ALA A 77 7.18 10.34 6.16
N PHE A 78 6.31 11.34 6.24
CA PHE A 78 6.59 12.68 5.72
C PHE A 78 6.09 13.77 6.67
N ASP A 79 6.88 14.83 6.84
CA ASP A 79 6.56 15.97 7.71
C ASP A 79 5.31 16.74 7.23
N GLU A 80 5.17 16.91 5.92
CA GLU A 80 4.03 17.61 5.31
C GLU A 80 3.45 16.79 4.15
N VAL A 81 2.14 16.53 4.23
CA VAL A 81 1.38 15.84 3.18
C VAL A 81 0.48 16.85 2.47
N PRO A 82 0.72 17.16 1.18
CA PRO A 82 -0.10 18.12 0.44
C PRO A 82 -1.59 17.75 0.46
N ALA A 83 -2.46 18.77 0.43
CA ALA A 83 -3.90 18.58 0.53
C ALA A 83 -4.48 17.65 -0.55
N GLU A 84 -3.94 17.69 -1.76
CA GLU A 84 -4.37 16.82 -2.87
C GLU A 84 -3.99 15.36 -2.64
N ILE A 85 -2.78 15.11 -2.15
CA ILE A 85 -2.31 13.78 -1.76
C ILE A 85 -3.14 13.25 -0.61
N ARG A 86 -3.44 14.08 0.40
CA ARG A 86 -4.32 13.71 1.52
C ARG A 86 -5.72 13.32 1.04
N LYS A 87 -6.28 14.01 0.04
CA LYS A 87 -7.57 13.64 -0.57
C LYS A 87 -7.48 12.30 -1.29
N ALA A 88 -6.43 12.07 -2.07
CA ALA A 88 -6.20 10.81 -2.77
C ALA A 88 -6.08 9.64 -1.79
N LEU A 89 -5.26 9.80 -0.74
CA LEU A 89 -5.12 8.83 0.35
C LEU A 89 -6.46 8.56 1.04
N THR A 90 -7.28 9.59 1.30
CA THR A 90 -8.61 9.43 1.91
C THR A 90 -9.53 8.54 1.07
N VAL A 91 -9.52 8.69 -0.26
CA VAL A 91 -10.32 7.84 -1.17
C VAL A 91 -9.81 6.39 -1.15
N MET A 92 -8.49 6.22 -1.09
CA MET A 92 -7.82 4.90 -1.10
C MET A 92 -7.75 4.20 0.26
N ASN A 93 -7.99 4.93 1.35
CA ASN A 93 -7.80 4.43 2.71
C ASN A 93 -8.70 3.24 3.09
N PRO A 94 -9.98 3.18 2.68
CA PRO A 94 -10.80 2.02 2.97
C PRO A 94 -10.13 0.75 2.44
N HIS A 95 -9.98 -0.25 3.31
CA HIS A 95 -9.73 -1.61 2.85
C HIS A 95 -10.97 -2.04 2.06
N TYR A 96 -10.87 -1.96 0.73
CA TYR A 96 -12.02 -2.15 -0.15
C TYR A 96 -12.64 -3.54 0.05
N THR A 97 -13.75 -3.55 0.77
CA THR A 97 -14.73 -4.64 0.87
C THR A 97 -16.01 -4.24 0.12
N LEU A 98 -15.85 -3.56 -1.02
CA LEU A 98 -16.99 -3.13 -1.82
C LEU A 98 -17.58 -4.30 -2.62
N VAL A 99 -18.89 -4.26 -2.84
CA VAL A 99 -19.62 -5.20 -3.71
C VAL A 99 -19.02 -5.12 -5.12
N LYS A 100 -18.88 -6.26 -5.81
CA LYS A 100 -18.27 -6.34 -7.15
C LYS A 100 -18.79 -5.29 -8.16
N SER A 101 -20.04 -4.87 -8.03
CA SER A 101 -20.69 -3.88 -8.88
C SER A 101 -20.09 -2.47 -8.81
N VAL A 102 -19.27 -2.15 -7.80
CA VAL A 102 -18.64 -0.82 -7.67
C VAL A 102 -17.36 -0.72 -8.52
N TYR A 103 -16.72 -1.84 -8.85
CA TYR A 103 -15.49 -1.86 -9.63
C TYR A 103 -15.79 -1.74 -11.13
N SER A 104 -16.15 -0.52 -11.54
CA SER A 104 -16.27 -0.12 -12.95
C SER A 104 -14.92 0.28 -13.54
N PRO A 105 -14.77 0.32 -14.88
CA PRO A 105 -13.57 0.88 -15.52
C PRO A 105 -13.24 2.29 -15.01
N ALA A 106 -14.23 3.19 -14.96
CA ALA A 106 -14.02 4.56 -14.50
C ALA A 106 -13.56 4.64 -13.02
N PHE A 107 -14.06 3.72 -12.18
CA PHE A 107 -13.61 3.65 -10.79
C PHE A 107 -12.15 3.22 -10.71
N ILE A 108 -11.75 2.16 -11.43
CA ILE A 108 -10.36 1.71 -11.37
C ILE A 108 -9.40 2.71 -12.02
N ASP A 109 -9.83 3.46 -13.05
CA ASP A 109 -9.06 4.55 -13.64
C ASP A 109 -8.77 5.63 -12.59
N ASP A 110 -9.77 6.03 -11.80
CA ASP A 110 -9.58 6.98 -10.70
C ASP A 110 -8.62 6.46 -9.62
N ILE A 111 -8.69 5.17 -9.31
CA ILE A 111 -7.75 4.53 -8.37
C ILE A 111 -6.33 4.49 -8.93
N TYR A 112 -6.17 4.17 -10.22
CA TYR A 112 -4.88 4.20 -10.90
C TYR A 112 -4.27 5.60 -10.81
N GLU A 113 -4.99 6.64 -11.23
CA GLU A 113 -4.51 8.02 -11.22
C GLU A 113 -4.14 8.50 -9.81
N LYS A 114 -4.96 8.17 -8.80
CA LYS A 114 -4.66 8.49 -7.39
C LYS A 114 -3.40 7.77 -6.91
N SER A 115 -3.27 6.47 -7.21
CA SER A 115 -2.10 5.68 -6.80
C SER A 115 -0.82 6.17 -7.48
N LYS A 116 -0.90 6.56 -8.75
CA LYS A 116 0.20 7.18 -9.51
C LYS A 116 0.60 8.52 -8.92
N SER A 117 -0.36 9.42 -8.70
CA SER A 117 -0.11 10.74 -8.11
C SER A 117 0.54 10.66 -6.73
N ILE A 118 0.09 9.74 -5.86
CA ILE A 118 0.71 9.50 -4.56
C ILE A 118 2.16 9.01 -4.74
N ALA A 119 2.39 8.07 -5.64
CA ALA A 119 3.72 7.52 -5.87
C ALA A 119 4.70 8.53 -6.44
N GLU A 120 4.27 9.34 -7.42
CA GLU A 120 5.07 10.43 -7.99
C GLU A 120 5.44 11.47 -6.92
N TRP A 121 4.49 11.81 -6.05
CA TRP A 121 4.78 12.67 -4.90
C TRP A 121 5.81 12.02 -3.96
N VAL A 122 5.63 10.77 -3.54
CA VAL A 122 6.63 10.07 -2.70
C VAL A 122 8.00 10.06 -3.38
N PHE A 123 8.06 9.74 -4.67
CA PHE A 123 9.29 9.73 -5.45
C PHE A 123 9.97 11.11 -5.55
N SER A 124 9.20 12.20 -5.51
CA SER A 124 9.74 13.56 -5.46
C SER A 124 10.39 13.91 -4.12
N GLN A 125 10.02 13.20 -3.04
CA GLN A 125 10.59 13.38 -1.70
C GLN A 125 11.80 12.46 -1.45
N SER A 126 11.91 11.37 -2.21
CA SER A 126 12.92 10.31 -2.02
C SER A 126 14.07 10.40 -3.04
N SER A 127 15.16 9.68 -2.77
CA SER A 127 16.32 9.59 -3.66
C SER A 127 15.94 9.00 -5.04
N PRO A 128 16.57 9.40 -6.17
CA PRO A 128 16.25 8.89 -7.51
C PRO A 128 16.29 7.36 -7.65
N TYR A 129 17.08 6.69 -6.80
CA TYR A 129 17.22 5.22 -6.80
C TYR A 129 15.99 4.46 -6.26
N THR A 130 14.99 5.16 -5.70
CA THR A 130 13.75 4.56 -5.20
C THR A 130 12.60 4.62 -6.21
N GLN A 131 12.82 5.22 -7.38
CA GLN A 131 11.80 5.49 -8.38
C GLN A 131 11.68 4.34 -9.40
N PHE A 132 10.48 4.09 -9.92
CA PHE A 132 10.25 3.13 -11.01
C PHE A 132 9.10 3.58 -11.93
N ASP A 133 9.05 3.01 -13.15
CA ASP A 133 8.07 3.38 -14.18
C ASP A 133 6.62 3.07 -13.75
N LEU A 134 5.78 4.12 -13.74
CA LEU A 134 4.36 4.08 -13.38
C LEU A 134 3.45 4.14 -14.63
N GLU A 135 4.00 4.14 -15.84
CA GLU A 135 3.17 4.18 -17.04
C GLU A 135 2.61 2.80 -17.39
N ILE A 136 1.30 2.75 -17.58
CA ILE A 136 0.64 1.58 -18.17
C ILE A 136 0.84 1.66 -19.69
N LYS A 137 1.90 1.01 -20.18
CA LYS A 137 2.17 0.86 -21.62
C LYS A 137 1.22 -0.09 -22.35
#